data_AF-A0A7S3HH30-F1
#
_entry.id   AF-A0A7S3HH30-F1
#
_cell.length_a   1.000
_cell.length_b   1.000
_cell.length_c   1.000
_cell.angle_alpha   90.00
_cell.angle_beta   90.00
_cell.angle_gamma   90.00
#
_symmetry.space_group_name_H-M   'P 1'
#
loop_
_entity.id
_entity.type
_entity.pdbx_description
1 polymer ?
#
loop_
_entity_poly.entity_id
_entity_poly.type
_entity_poly.pdbx_seq_one_letter_code
_entity_poly.pdbx_strand_id
1 'polypeptide(L)'
;IVNVGKRFMEDDAEVVFADPCTFTSFVSANNSDEIGNYKISDDFALLKKSLERKLAEYNETNAIMNLVLFEQAVRHVTRITRILMFPGGNALLVGVGGSGKQSLSKLAAHICNYQTSQISVTSDYSVNDLKEHLRDLYRKAGVKPGEPLVFLLTDSQITDERFLVYINDLLSSGRIPDLFSKEDYDGIFASIR
;
A
#
# COMPACT_ATOMS: atom_id res chain seq x y z
N ILE A 1 23.80 -5.42 -6.08
CA ILE A 1 22.46 -5.24 -6.70
C ILE A 1 22.64 -5.51 -8.19
N VAL A 2 22.08 -6.61 -8.70
CA VAL A 2 22.14 -6.91 -10.15
C VAL A 2 21.48 -5.74 -10.89
N ASN A 3 22.14 -5.19 -11.91
CA ASN A 3 21.63 -4.03 -12.64
C ASN A 3 20.48 -4.48 -13.56
N VAL A 4 19.29 -4.61 -12.98
CA VAL A 4 18.08 -5.20 -13.61
C VAL A 4 17.64 -4.40 -14.83
N GLY A 5 17.97 -3.10 -14.90
CA GLY A 5 17.56 -2.22 -16.01
C GLY A 5 18.08 -2.67 -17.37
N LYS A 6 19.34 -3.11 -17.47
CA LYS A 6 19.94 -3.55 -18.75
C LYS A 6 19.28 -4.79 -19.37
N ARG A 7 18.51 -5.56 -18.59
CA ARG A 7 17.90 -6.82 -19.06
C ARG A 7 16.43 -6.66 -19.47
N PHE A 8 15.76 -5.60 -19.02
CA PHE A 8 14.30 -5.46 -19.16
C PHE A 8 13.83 -4.09 -19.64
N MET A 9 14.74 -3.13 -19.89
CA MET A 9 14.38 -1.77 -20.32
C MET A 9 15.12 -1.41 -21.61
N GLU A 10 14.37 -0.89 -22.58
CA GLU A 10 14.93 -0.31 -23.81
C GLU A 10 15.53 1.08 -23.57
N ASP A 11 15.08 1.76 -22.50
CA ASP A 11 15.55 3.07 -22.09
C ASP A 11 16.93 3.02 -21.40
N ASP A 12 17.66 4.14 -21.49
CA ASP A 12 18.98 4.30 -20.86
C ASP A 12 18.91 4.10 -19.35
N ALA A 13 19.64 3.09 -18.86
CA ALA A 13 19.70 2.76 -17.44
C ALA A 13 20.19 3.95 -16.59
N GLU A 14 21.03 4.83 -17.12
CA GLU A 14 21.49 6.02 -16.38
C GLU A 14 20.34 7.00 -16.11
N VAL A 15 19.40 7.13 -17.04
CA VAL A 15 18.22 7.98 -16.89
C VAL A 15 17.21 7.34 -15.93
N VAL A 16 16.98 6.04 -16.04
CA VAL A 16 16.01 5.32 -15.18
C VAL A 16 16.45 5.29 -13.71
N PHE A 17 17.76 5.18 -13.47
CA PHE A 17 18.32 5.10 -12.12
C PHE A 17 18.87 6.44 -11.60
N ALA A 18 18.64 7.55 -12.30
CA ALA A 18 19.04 8.88 -11.85
C ALA A 18 18.41 9.24 -10.49
N ASP A 19 19.17 9.92 -9.63
CA ASP A 19 18.66 10.51 -8.39
C ASP A 19 18.24 11.97 -8.66
N PRO A 20 17.00 12.38 -8.37
CA PRO A 20 15.93 11.60 -7.74
C PRO A 20 15.10 10.73 -8.70
N CYS A 21 14.91 9.47 -8.33
CA CYS A 21 14.03 8.53 -9.04
C CYS A 21 12.56 8.76 -8.64
N THR A 22 11.90 9.71 -9.29
CA THR A 22 10.55 10.22 -8.98
C THR A 22 9.51 9.82 -10.03
N PHE A 23 9.39 8.53 -10.29
CA PHE A 23 8.32 8.01 -11.13
C PHE A 23 6.99 7.96 -10.38
N THR A 24 5.95 8.52 -10.98
CA THR A 24 4.62 8.68 -10.39
C THR A 24 3.54 8.73 -11.47
N SER A 25 2.32 8.35 -11.09
CA SER A 25 1.09 8.47 -11.87
C SER A 25 0.12 9.51 -11.29
N PHE A 26 0.35 10.01 -10.07
CA PHE A 26 -0.59 10.91 -9.39
C PHE A 26 -0.40 12.40 -9.75
N VAL A 27 0.57 12.70 -10.62
CA VAL A 27 0.82 14.05 -11.14
C VAL A 27 0.29 14.16 -12.58
N SER A 28 -0.98 14.55 -12.70
CA SER A 28 -1.62 14.84 -13.98
C SER A 28 -1.45 16.32 -14.36
N ALA A 29 -1.20 16.60 -15.64
CA ALA A 29 -1.12 17.97 -16.17
C ALA A 29 -2.46 18.72 -16.09
N ASN A 30 -3.57 17.98 -15.97
CA ASN A 30 -4.93 18.52 -16.00
C ASN A 30 -5.55 18.71 -14.60
N ASN A 31 -4.78 18.55 -13.52
CA ASN A 31 -5.30 18.52 -12.13
C ASN A 31 -6.48 17.54 -11.93
N SER A 32 -6.58 16.52 -12.77
CA SER A 32 -7.58 15.45 -12.63
C SER A 32 -7.23 14.59 -11.42
N ASP A 33 -8.25 14.16 -10.66
CA ASP A 33 -8.09 13.23 -9.53
C ASP A 33 -7.89 11.78 -9.96
N GLU A 34 -7.95 11.50 -11.26
CA GLU A 34 -7.66 10.20 -11.82
C GLU A 34 -6.16 9.89 -11.81
N ILE A 35 -5.83 8.64 -11.50
CA ILE A 35 -4.49 8.10 -11.62
C ILE A 35 -4.08 8.18 -13.10
N GLY A 36 -3.14 9.06 -13.41
CA GLY A 36 -2.66 9.30 -14.75
C GLY A 36 -1.63 8.28 -15.21
N ASN A 37 -1.03 8.53 -16.38
CA ASN A 37 0.04 7.69 -16.90
C ASN A 37 1.26 7.73 -15.98
N TYR A 38 1.83 6.56 -15.71
CA TYR A 38 3.08 6.41 -14.98
C TYR A 38 4.22 7.08 -15.76
N LYS A 39 4.80 8.15 -15.20
CA LYS A 39 5.84 8.95 -15.84
C LYS A 39 6.84 9.48 -14.83
N ILE A 40 8.00 9.90 -15.32
CA ILE A 40 8.96 10.65 -14.50
C ILE A 40 8.42 12.05 -14.20
N SER A 41 8.68 12.55 -12.99
CA SER A 41 8.34 13.90 -12.57
C SER A 41 9.54 14.56 -11.93
N ASP A 42 10.18 15.47 -12.66
CA ASP A 42 11.41 16.15 -12.22
C ASP A 42 11.12 17.41 -11.38
N ASP A 43 9.86 17.87 -11.36
CA ASP A 43 9.43 19.05 -10.62
C ASP A 43 9.00 18.70 -9.19
N PHE A 44 9.92 18.93 -8.26
CA PHE A 44 9.66 18.76 -6.83
C PHE A 44 8.53 19.65 -6.31
N ALA A 45 8.42 20.89 -6.77
CA ALA A 45 7.41 21.82 -6.30
C ALA A 45 6.01 21.35 -6.72
N LEU A 46 5.89 20.83 -7.95
CA LEU A 46 4.65 20.23 -8.44
C LEU A 46 4.27 18.97 -7.65
N LEU A 47 5.23 18.07 -7.40
CA LEU A 47 5.02 16.86 -6.58
C LEU A 47 4.51 17.22 -5.18
N LYS A 48 5.21 18.15 -4.52
CA LYS A 48 4.86 18.61 -3.18
C LYS A 48 3.45 19.19 -3.14
N LYS A 49 3.12 20.10 -4.07
CA LYS A 49 1.79 20.71 -4.17
C LYS A 49 0.69 19.66 -4.37
N SER A 50 0.93 18.66 -5.20
CA SER A 50 -0.03 17.57 -5.42
C SER A 50 -0.24 16.72 -4.17
N LEU A 51 0.83 16.41 -3.44
CA LEU A 51 0.75 15.65 -2.19
C LEU A 51 0.08 16.45 -1.06
N GLU A 52 0.33 17.76 -0.96
CA GLU A 52 -0.34 18.64 0.01
C GLU A 52 -1.84 18.69 -0.24
N ARG A 53 -2.26 18.75 -1.50
CA ARG A 53 -3.68 18.67 -1.88
C ARG A 53 -4.29 17.31 -1.49
N LYS A 54 -3.64 16.20 -1.80
CA LYS A 54 -4.11 14.86 -1.41
C LYS A 54 -4.13 14.65 0.11
N LEU A 55 -3.24 15.30 0.84
CA LEU A 55 -3.25 15.30 2.31
C LEU A 55 -4.45 16.10 2.85
N ALA A 56 -4.80 17.23 2.23
CA ALA A 56 -5.99 17.99 2.61
C ALA A 56 -7.27 17.16 2.38
N GLU A 57 -7.41 16.54 1.20
CA GLU A 57 -8.54 15.64 0.87
C GLU A 57 -8.66 14.47 1.87
N TYR A 58 -7.52 13.86 2.25
CA TYR A 58 -7.52 12.83 3.28
C TYR A 58 -8.07 13.35 4.61
N ASN A 59 -7.62 14.52 5.04
CA ASN A 59 -7.99 15.14 6.32
C ASN A 59 -9.45 15.61 6.38
N GLU A 60 -10.13 15.77 5.24
CA GLU A 60 -11.56 16.08 5.19
C GLU A 60 -12.43 14.87 5.56
N THR A 61 -11.97 13.66 5.24
CA THR A 61 -12.75 12.41 5.36
C THR A 61 -12.23 11.47 6.44
N ASN A 62 -11.01 11.67 6.91
CA ASN A 62 -10.32 10.81 7.87
C ASN A 62 -9.76 11.60 9.05
N ALA A 63 -9.22 10.87 10.04
CA ALA A 63 -8.52 11.49 11.17
C ALA A 63 -7.32 12.33 10.68
N ILE A 64 -7.23 13.57 11.17
CA ILE A 64 -6.26 14.56 10.72
C ILE A 64 -4.81 14.05 10.88
N MET A 65 -4.06 14.05 9.78
CA MET A 65 -2.62 13.82 9.74
C MET A 65 -1.88 15.13 9.52
N ASN A 66 -1.17 15.60 10.56
CA ASN A 66 -0.30 16.78 10.49
C ASN A 66 1.08 16.43 9.92
N LEU A 67 1.12 16.09 8.63
CA LEU A 67 2.37 15.74 7.95
C LEU A 67 3.07 16.97 7.37
N VAL A 68 4.35 17.10 7.68
CA VAL A 68 5.23 18.06 7.00
C VAL A 68 5.86 17.38 5.79
N LEU A 69 5.46 17.80 4.58
CA LEU A 69 5.96 17.26 3.32
C LEU A 69 7.28 17.93 2.89
N PHE A 70 8.36 17.60 3.59
CA PHE A 70 9.72 17.92 3.17
C PHE A 70 10.23 16.93 2.11
N GLU A 71 11.40 17.20 1.54
CA GLU A 71 11.88 16.48 0.35
C GLU A 71 11.90 14.95 0.48
N GLN A 72 12.41 14.41 1.59
CA GLN A 72 12.44 12.96 1.77
C GLN A 72 11.04 12.38 1.99
N ALA A 73 10.14 13.08 2.66
CA ALA A 73 8.76 12.64 2.84
C ALA A 73 8.04 12.50 1.50
N VAL A 74 8.19 13.49 0.61
CA VAL A 74 7.66 13.44 -0.77
C VAL A 74 8.23 12.24 -1.52
N ARG A 75 9.56 12.06 -1.50
CA ARG A 75 10.24 10.92 -2.15
C ARG A 75 9.74 9.57 -1.59
N HIS A 76 9.53 9.46 -0.27
CA HIS A 76 9.02 8.24 0.36
C HIS A 76 7.58 7.94 -0.04
N VAL A 77 6.69 8.93 -0.04
CA VAL A 77 5.30 8.74 -0.49
C VAL A 77 5.27 8.30 -1.95
N THR A 78 6.03 8.96 -2.82
CA THR A 78 6.16 8.56 -4.23
C THR A 78 6.61 7.11 -4.39
N ARG A 79 7.60 6.66 -3.61
CA ARG A 79 8.07 5.27 -3.62
C ARG A 79 7.01 4.28 -3.14
N ILE A 80 6.29 4.60 -2.06
CA ILE A 80 5.23 3.74 -1.52
C ILE A 80 4.08 3.64 -2.52
N THR A 81 3.60 4.76 -3.06
CA THR A 81 2.55 4.78 -4.08
C THR A 81 2.93 3.94 -5.29
N ARG A 82 4.19 4.05 -5.77
CA ARG A 82 4.70 3.21 -6.85
C ARG A 82 4.63 1.71 -6.51
N ILE A 83 4.98 1.32 -5.29
CA ILE A 83 4.90 -0.09 -4.86
C ILE A 83 3.45 -0.55 -4.82
N LEU A 84 2.55 0.25 -4.25
CA LEU A 84 1.13 -0.11 -4.11
C LEU A 84 0.41 -0.29 -5.46
N MET A 85 0.80 0.48 -6.47
CA MET A 85 0.21 0.37 -7.81
C MET A 85 0.69 -0.86 -8.60
N PHE A 86 1.72 -1.55 -8.12
CA PHE A 86 2.15 -2.81 -8.72
C PHE A 86 1.26 -3.95 -8.21
N PRO A 87 0.74 -4.85 -9.07
CA PRO A 87 -0.04 -6.01 -8.63
C PRO A 87 0.75 -6.87 -7.63
N GLY A 88 0.17 -7.12 -6.45
CA GLY A 88 0.86 -7.85 -5.38
C GLY A 88 2.04 -7.07 -4.76
N GLY A 89 2.06 -5.75 -4.90
CA GLY A 89 3.10 -4.88 -4.36
C GLY A 89 3.10 -4.86 -2.83
N ASN A 90 4.25 -5.20 -2.24
CA ASN A 90 4.46 -5.23 -0.80
C ASN A 90 5.65 -4.34 -0.41
N ALA A 91 5.49 -3.55 0.65
CA ALA A 91 6.53 -2.64 1.12
C ALA A 91 6.88 -2.91 2.59
N LEU A 92 8.15 -3.23 2.86
CA LEU A 92 8.70 -3.23 4.21
C LEU A 92 9.33 -1.85 4.50
N LEU A 93 8.73 -1.09 5.40
CA LEU A 93 9.21 0.24 5.76
C LEU A 93 10.09 0.18 7.02
N VAL A 94 11.39 0.35 6.82
CA VAL A 94 12.38 0.33 7.90
C VAL A 94 12.77 1.76 8.28
N GLY A 95 12.82 2.05 9.59
CA GLY A 95 13.23 3.34 10.11
C GLY A 95 12.89 3.49 11.59
N VAL A 96 13.41 4.52 12.23
CA VAL A 96 13.17 4.81 13.65
C VAL A 96 11.69 5.14 13.93
N GLY A 97 11.26 4.98 15.19
CA GLY A 97 9.94 5.42 15.64
C GLY A 97 9.74 6.92 15.39
N GLY A 98 8.51 7.34 15.09
CA GLY A 98 8.19 8.75 14.84
C GLY A 98 8.57 9.29 13.45
N SER A 99 9.24 8.50 12.58
CA SER A 99 9.62 8.94 11.23
C SER A 99 8.45 9.04 10.22
N GLY A 100 7.20 8.93 10.68
CA GLY A 100 6.01 9.08 9.86
C GLY A 100 5.62 7.88 8.99
N LYS A 101 6.28 6.71 9.10
CA LYS A 101 6.06 5.53 8.22
C LYS A 101 4.57 5.21 8.00
N GLN A 102 3.80 5.07 9.08
CA GLN A 102 2.37 4.76 9.00
C GLN A 102 1.57 5.85 8.29
N SER A 103 1.82 7.12 8.61
CA SER A 103 1.11 8.25 8.02
C SER A 103 1.45 8.43 6.54
N LEU A 104 2.71 8.24 6.14
CA LEU A 104 3.11 8.26 4.74
C LEU A 104 2.48 7.09 3.96
N SER A 105 2.38 5.90 4.56
CA SER A 105 1.66 4.76 3.96
C SER A 105 0.17 5.03 3.79
N LYS A 106 -0.50 5.62 4.79
CA LYS A 106 -1.91 6.00 4.71
C LYS A 106 -2.17 7.02 3.60
N LEU A 107 -1.30 8.04 3.50
CA LEU A 107 -1.38 9.02 2.42
C LEU A 107 -1.17 8.35 1.06
N ALA A 108 -0.18 7.46 0.93
CA ALA A 108 0.06 6.73 -0.31
C ALA A 108 -1.11 5.84 -0.72
N ALA A 109 -1.74 5.14 0.24
CA ALA A 109 -2.94 4.35 -0.01
C ALA A 109 -4.12 5.23 -0.46
N HIS A 110 -4.30 6.39 0.16
CA HIS A 110 -5.33 7.35 -0.24
C HIS A 110 -5.11 7.88 -1.66
N ILE A 111 -3.86 8.16 -2.06
CA ILE A 111 -3.52 8.56 -3.43
C ILE A 111 -3.91 7.48 -4.45
N CYS A 112 -3.78 6.19 -4.08
CA CYS A 112 -4.21 5.08 -4.91
C CYS A 112 -5.72 4.81 -4.87
N ASN A 113 -6.49 5.55 -4.07
CA ASN A 113 -7.89 5.26 -3.73
C ASN A 113 -8.08 3.88 -3.09
N TYR A 114 -7.11 3.41 -2.30
CA TYR A 114 -7.16 2.12 -1.62
C TYR A 114 -7.61 2.30 -0.17
N GLN A 115 -8.56 1.48 0.28
CA GLN A 115 -8.98 1.49 1.68
C GLN A 115 -7.87 0.92 2.56
N THR A 116 -7.48 1.63 3.62
CA THR A 116 -6.49 1.12 4.58
C THR A 116 -7.19 0.25 5.63
N SER A 117 -6.73 -1.01 5.79
CA SER A 117 -7.14 -1.89 6.88
C SER A 117 -5.98 -2.10 7.86
N GLN A 118 -6.29 -2.06 9.16
CA GLN A 118 -5.35 -2.28 10.26
C GLN A 118 -5.99 -3.19 11.29
N ILE A 119 -5.17 -4.02 11.95
CA ILE A 119 -5.62 -4.77 13.11
C ILE A 119 -5.56 -3.93 14.38
N SER A 120 -6.57 -4.07 15.23
CA SER A 120 -6.62 -3.47 16.56
C SER A 120 -6.32 -4.55 17.58
N VAL A 121 -5.08 -4.57 18.05
CA VAL A 121 -4.58 -5.64 18.91
C VAL A 121 -4.83 -5.29 20.37
N THR A 122 -5.56 -6.14 21.07
CA THR A 122 -5.74 -6.12 22.53
C THR A 122 -4.90 -7.21 23.18
N SER A 123 -4.83 -7.25 24.52
CA SER A 123 -4.08 -8.28 25.25
C SER A 123 -4.51 -9.71 24.92
N ASP A 124 -5.77 -9.90 24.56
CA ASP A 124 -6.37 -11.21 24.29
C ASP A 124 -6.46 -11.51 22.78
N TYR A 125 -5.90 -10.63 21.94
CA TYR A 125 -5.94 -10.79 20.49
C TYR A 125 -5.13 -12.02 20.07
N SER A 126 -5.83 -12.99 19.52
CA SER A 126 -5.33 -14.32 19.21
C SER A 126 -5.06 -14.52 17.72
N VAL A 127 -4.45 -15.65 17.40
CA VAL A 127 -4.29 -16.12 16.01
C VAL A 127 -5.64 -16.28 15.30
N ASN A 128 -6.71 -16.62 16.03
CA ASN A 128 -8.03 -16.77 15.43
C ASN A 128 -8.61 -15.41 15.00
N ASP A 129 -8.38 -14.37 15.80
CA ASP A 129 -8.79 -13.00 15.47
C ASP A 129 -8.05 -12.48 14.23
N LEU A 130 -6.75 -12.80 14.10
CA LEU A 130 -6.00 -12.51 12.89
C LEU A 130 -6.59 -13.25 11.68
N LYS A 131 -6.87 -14.55 11.81
CA LYS A 131 -7.49 -15.33 10.73
C LYS A 131 -8.82 -14.73 10.29
N GLU A 132 -9.64 -14.30 11.24
CA GLU A 132 -10.92 -13.65 10.94
C GLU A 132 -10.72 -12.31 10.21
N HIS A 133 -9.78 -11.48 10.67
CA HIS A 133 -9.45 -10.24 9.97
C HIS A 133 -8.95 -10.50 8.54
N LEU A 134 -8.12 -11.53 8.35
CA LEU A 134 -7.65 -11.93 7.03
C LEU A 134 -8.82 -12.45 6.17
N ARG A 135 -9.75 -13.26 6.69
CA ARG A 135 -10.95 -13.67 5.95
C ARG A 135 -11.75 -12.46 5.46
N ASP A 136 -11.93 -11.47 6.31
CA ASP A 136 -12.64 -10.24 5.95
C ASP A 136 -11.91 -9.44 4.88
N LEU A 137 -10.58 -9.37 4.93
CA LEU A 137 -9.77 -8.75 3.88
C LEU A 137 -9.96 -9.46 2.53
N TYR A 138 -9.88 -10.80 2.51
CA TYR A 138 -10.12 -11.59 1.31
C TYR A 138 -11.53 -11.38 0.75
N ARG A 139 -12.54 -11.32 1.63
CA ARG A 139 -13.93 -11.07 1.21
C ARG A 139 -14.10 -9.67 0.61
N LYS A 140 -13.58 -8.62 1.26
CA LYS A 140 -13.65 -7.24 0.75
C LYS A 140 -12.92 -7.07 -0.58
N ALA A 141 -11.75 -7.69 -0.73
CA ALA A 141 -10.98 -7.60 -1.96
C ALA A 141 -11.54 -8.47 -3.10
N GLY A 142 -12.06 -9.66 -2.78
CA GLY A 142 -12.38 -10.69 -3.78
C GLY A 142 -13.86 -10.84 -4.15
N VAL A 143 -14.80 -10.42 -3.29
CA VAL A 143 -16.24 -10.55 -3.53
C VAL A 143 -16.80 -9.25 -4.11
N LYS A 144 -17.65 -9.34 -5.14
CA LYS A 144 -18.27 -8.18 -5.81
C LYS A 144 -18.90 -7.22 -4.78
N PRO A 145 -18.66 -5.90 -4.86
CA PRO A 145 -18.02 -5.18 -5.97
C PRO A 145 -16.50 -5.29 -6.05
N GLY A 146 -15.83 -5.81 -5.02
CA GLY A 146 -14.36 -5.90 -4.92
C GLY A 146 -13.75 -4.52 -4.66
N GLU A 147 -13.28 -4.29 -3.44
CA GLU A 147 -12.71 -3.00 -3.04
C GLU A 147 -11.18 -3.09 -2.96
N PRO A 148 -10.45 -2.18 -3.62
CA PRO A 148 -9.00 -2.16 -3.52
C PRO A 148 -8.59 -1.71 -2.11
N LEU A 149 -7.70 -2.47 -1.49
CA LEU A 149 -7.32 -2.27 -0.10
C LEU A 149 -5.83 -2.46 0.15
N VAL A 150 -5.36 -1.84 1.23
CA VAL A 150 -3.99 -2.00 1.76
C VAL A 150 -4.10 -2.50 3.18
N PHE A 151 -3.46 -3.64 3.45
CA PHE A 151 -3.27 -4.10 4.81
C PHE A 151 -2.00 -3.46 5.40
N LEU A 152 -2.16 -2.60 6.42
CA LEU A 152 -1.04 -2.01 7.14
C LEU A 152 -0.83 -2.76 8.46
N LEU A 153 0.35 -3.36 8.60
CA LEU A 153 0.77 -4.08 9.80
C LEU A 153 2.02 -3.44 10.38
N THR A 154 2.07 -3.31 11.71
CA THR A 154 3.20 -2.74 12.45
C THR A 154 3.81 -3.79 13.36
N ASP A 155 5.07 -3.60 13.72
CA ASP A 155 5.79 -4.45 14.68
C ASP A 155 5.05 -4.53 16.03
N SER A 156 4.53 -3.41 16.53
CA SER A 156 3.75 -3.36 17.77
C SER A 156 2.45 -4.18 17.74
N GLN A 157 1.94 -4.52 16.56
CA GLN A 157 0.73 -5.34 16.39
C GLN A 157 1.06 -6.85 16.30
N ILE A 158 2.33 -7.22 16.22
CA ILE A 158 2.75 -8.63 16.16
C ILE A 158 2.98 -9.10 17.60
N THR A 159 1.90 -9.50 18.27
CA THR A 159 1.94 -10.03 19.64
C THR A 159 2.30 -11.52 19.69
N ASP A 160 2.12 -12.24 18.59
CA ASP A 160 2.41 -13.66 18.46
C ASP A 160 3.21 -13.91 17.17
N GLU A 161 4.35 -14.59 17.30
CA GLU A 161 5.23 -14.92 16.16
C GLU A 161 4.53 -15.74 15.08
N ARG A 162 3.48 -16.50 15.44
CA ARG A 162 2.66 -17.26 14.50
C ARG A 162 1.95 -16.37 13.49
N PHE A 163 1.78 -15.07 13.76
CA PHE A 163 1.20 -14.13 12.80
C PHE A 163 2.04 -14.08 11.52
N LEU A 164 3.36 -14.10 11.65
CA LEU A 164 4.29 -14.03 10.53
C LEU A 164 4.17 -15.22 9.58
N VAL A 165 3.71 -16.39 10.07
CA VAL A 165 3.44 -17.55 9.21
C VAL A 165 2.31 -17.23 8.22
N TYR A 166 1.20 -16.68 8.72
CA TYR A 166 0.06 -16.29 7.87
C TYR A 166 0.38 -15.14 6.93
N ILE A 167 1.19 -14.17 7.38
CA ILE A 167 1.67 -13.09 6.53
C ILE A 167 2.58 -13.64 5.43
N ASN A 168 3.47 -14.58 5.74
CA ASN A 168 4.31 -15.23 4.73
C ASN A 168 3.48 -15.99 3.69
N ASP A 169 2.46 -16.74 4.11
CA ASP A 169 1.59 -17.47 3.18
C ASP A 169 0.82 -16.51 2.25
N LEU A 170 0.33 -15.39 2.80
CA LEU A 170 -0.30 -14.30 2.03
C LEU A 170 0.67 -13.70 1.01
N LEU A 171 1.91 -13.37 1.42
CA LEU A 171 2.89 -12.71 0.56
C LEU A 171 3.48 -13.63 -0.51
N SER A 172 3.68 -14.90 -0.18
CA SER A 172 4.35 -15.86 -1.06
C SER A 172 3.43 -16.47 -2.11
N SER A 173 2.17 -16.76 -1.73
CA SER A 173 1.23 -17.49 -2.59
C SER A 173 -0.11 -16.80 -2.78
N GLY A 174 -0.42 -15.78 -1.98
CA GLY A 174 -1.77 -15.18 -1.94
C GLY A 174 -2.84 -16.12 -1.39
N ARG A 175 -2.46 -17.26 -0.81
CA ARG A 175 -3.37 -18.25 -0.25
C ARG A 175 -2.87 -18.73 1.10
N ILE A 176 -3.72 -18.58 2.10
CA ILE A 176 -3.47 -19.09 3.45
C ILE A 176 -4.16 -20.46 3.61
N PRO A 177 -3.44 -21.53 3.98
CA PRO A 177 -4.03 -22.84 4.26
C PRO A 177 -5.10 -22.76 5.35
N ASP A 178 -6.19 -23.50 5.16
CA ASP A 178 -7.30 -23.63 6.13
C ASP A 178 -7.88 -22.30 6.64
N LEU A 179 -7.77 -21.22 5.84
CA LEU A 179 -8.35 -19.91 6.19
C LEU A 179 -9.88 -19.93 6.07
N PHE A 180 -10.39 -20.60 5.04
CA PHE A 180 -11.81 -20.73 4.72
C PHE A 180 -12.23 -22.19 4.79
N SER A 181 -13.43 -22.44 5.32
CA SER A 181 -14.07 -23.74 5.26
C SER A 181 -14.56 -24.06 3.84
N LYS A 182 -14.93 -25.32 3.58
CA LYS A 182 -15.53 -25.70 2.29
C LYS A 182 -16.82 -24.91 2.01
N GLU A 183 -17.63 -24.71 3.04
CA GLU A 183 -18.89 -23.94 2.98
C GLU A 183 -18.63 -22.46 2.65
N ASP A 184 -17.58 -21.86 3.23
CA ASP A 184 -17.16 -20.49 2.90
C ASP A 184 -16.78 -20.37 1.42
N TYR A 185 -16.01 -21.31 0.88
CA TYR A 185 -15.62 -21.31 -0.52
C TYR A 185 -16.84 -21.41 -1.44
N ASP A 186 -17.80 -22.29 -1.14
CA ASP A 186 -19.02 -22.43 -1.93
C ASP A 186 -19.80 -21.11 -1.95
N GLY A 187 -19.90 -20.41 -0.81
CA GLY A 187 -20.53 -19.09 -0.73
C GLY A 187 -19.78 -17.99 -1.50
N ILE A 188 -18.45 -17.97 -1.43
CA ILE A 188 -17.60 -17.02 -2.17
C ILE A 188 -17.69 -17.27 -3.68
N PHE A 189 -17.66 -18.52 -4.12
CA PHE A 189 -17.79 -18.85 -5.55
C PHE A 189 -19.18 -18.52 -6.09
N ALA A 190 -20.23 -18.67 -5.28
CA ALA A 190 -21.57 -18.25 -5.65
C ALA A 190 -21.69 -16.73 -5.83
N SER A 191 -21.00 -15.93 -5.02
CA SER A 191 -21.04 -14.45 -5.10
C SER A 191 -20.14 -13.85 -6.17
N ILE A 192 -19.11 -14.59 -6.61
CA ILE A 192 -18.24 -14.19 -7.73
C ILE A 192 -18.90 -14.46 -9.09
N ARG A 193 -19.72 -15.52 -9.20
CA ARG A 193 -20.48 -15.84 -10.42
C ARG A 193 -21.46 -14.73 -10.81
#